data_AF-A0A4Q3SNM4-F1
#
_entry.id   AF-A0A4Q3SNM4-F1
#
_cell.length_a   1.000
_cell.length_b   1.000
_cell.length_c   1.000
_cell.angle_alpha   90.00
_cell.angle_beta   90.00
_cell.angle_gamma   90.00
#
_symmetry.space_group_name_H-M   'P 1'
#
loop_
_entity.id
_entity.type
_entity.pdbx_description
1 polymer ?
#
loop_
_entity_poly.entity_id
_entity_poly.type
_entity_poly.pdbx_seq_one_letter_code
_entity_poly.pdbx_strand_id
1 'polypeptide(L)'
;MTAQLSATALDFLAGRGIDVELAVSMGLFSEKAAGGGGADVLVFPFKRDGKVVNHKRRRLPKDGFWQDKGAPKALWNEDCLRDDSLLSQTLIITEGELDALAAIQSGFSRTVSVPDGAPPPGERKAEDLEGAPKYAWLPAVKKLLHSDRAPNIIIAADDDANGGALLHDLALQLGRPRCKYLVYPKASDPNARGRDRLKDLNEVLEDYGPVGVKQTIEGARFLKVDGKFRMSELPEPPLKPVWQIDEAFPLLSENMRFRPGDVSVCTGIPSYGKTTLVNAIWNPLTIRYGLKIVWASFEQETKPDHQRNLRNWYLQTADLLMHPGKAEADAWIDRHHIFLKPSEDEDATLDR
;
A
#
# COMPACT_ATOMS: atom_id res chain seq x y z
N MET A 1 21.69 -5.98 45.01
CA MET A 1 21.53 -7.36 44.50
C MET A 1 21.50 -7.28 42.99
N THR A 2 22.53 -7.77 42.32
CA THR A 2 22.51 -7.97 40.86
C THR A 2 21.42 -9.01 40.58
N ALA A 3 20.30 -8.57 40.01
CA ALA A 3 19.21 -9.47 39.68
C ALA A 3 19.70 -10.42 38.57
N GLN A 4 19.79 -11.71 38.87
CA GLN A 4 20.25 -12.75 37.95
C GLN A 4 19.08 -13.44 37.27
N LEU A 5 19.31 -13.96 36.07
CA LEU A 5 18.37 -14.85 35.38
C LEU A 5 18.34 -16.22 36.09
N SER A 6 17.14 -16.76 36.28
CA SER A 6 16.92 -18.13 36.78
C SER A 6 17.35 -19.16 35.73
N ALA A 7 17.68 -20.38 36.15
CA ALA A 7 17.99 -21.48 35.21
C ALA A 7 16.89 -21.68 34.16
N THR A 8 15.62 -21.66 34.58
CA THR A 8 14.46 -21.75 33.68
C THR A 8 14.44 -20.63 32.64
N ALA A 9 14.81 -19.40 33.02
CA ALA A 9 14.88 -18.27 32.09
C ALA A 9 16.07 -18.37 31.14
N LEU A 10 17.21 -18.86 31.62
CA LEU A 10 18.39 -19.14 30.79
C LEU A 10 18.06 -20.18 29.71
N ASP A 11 17.47 -21.31 30.11
CA ASP A 11 17.06 -22.37 29.19
C ASP A 11 16.01 -21.87 28.18
N PHE A 12 15.07 -21.05 28.63
CA PHE A 12 14.04 -20.46 27.77
C PHE A 12 14.62 -19.53 26.69
N LEU A 13 15.60 -18.69 27.05
CA LEU A 13 16.26 -17.76 26.12
C LEU A 13 17.18 -18.51 25.16
N ALA A 14 18.00 -19.43 25.69
CA ALA A 14 18.89 -20.26 24.88
C ALA A 14 18.13 -21.13 23.88
N GLY A 15 17.00 -21.72 24.30
CA GLY A 15 16.11 -22.49 23.42
C GLY A 15 15.49 -21.67 22.27
N ARG A 16 15.53 -20.33 22.36
CA ARG A 16 15.09 -19.38 21.34
C ARG A 16 16.24 -18.78 20.52
N GLY A 17 17.45 -19.29 20.70
CA GLY A 17 18.66 -18.75 20.06
C GLY A 17 19.07 -17.36 20.57
N ILE A 18 18.49 -16.89 21.69
CA ILE A 18 18.82 -15.59 22.27
C ILE A 18 20.06 -15.71 23.15
N ASP A 19 21.04 -14.86 22.87
CA ASP A 19 22.26 -14.68 23.64
C ASP A 19 21.91 -14.18 25.05
N VAL A 20 22.29 -14.97 26.03
CA VAL A 20 22.04 -14.69 27.45
C VAL A 20 22.81 -13.48 27.93
N GLU A 21 24.06 -13.29 27.50
CA GLU A 21 24.87 -12.14 27.89
C GLU A 21 24.24 -10.85 27.37
N LEU A 22 23.74 -10.89 26.12
CA LEU A 22 22.95 -9.80 25.57
C LEU A 22 21.70 -9.53 26.42
N ALA A 23 20.90 -10.56 26.73
CA ALA A 23 19.71 -10.40 27.57
C ALA A 23 20.02 -9.74 28.92
N VAL A 24 21.10 -10.16 29.58
CA VAL A 24 21.56 -9.57 30.86
C VAL A 24 22.01 -8.12 30.67
N SER A 25 22.77 -7.81 29.62
CA SER A 25 23.21 -6.44 29.32
C SER A 25 22.03 -5.49 29.02
N MET A 26 20.97 -6.00 28.40
CA MET A 26 19.71 -5.29 28.17
C MET A 26 18.91 -5.10 29.47
N GLY A 27 19.34 -5.74 30.55
CA GLY A 27 18.79 -5.60 31.89
C GLY A 27 17.67 -6.59 32.22
N LEU A 28 17.50 -7.66 31.45
CA LEU A 28 16.55 -8.71 31.79
C LEU A 28 16.99 -9.42 33.07
N PHE A 29 16.02 -9.79 33.90
CA PHE A 29 16.26 -10.54 35.13
C PHE A 29 15.10 -11.48 35.44
N SER A 30 15.28 -12.37 36.41
CA SER A 30 14.21 -13.23 36.90
C SER A 30 13.71 -12.83 38.28
N GLU A 31 12.41 -13.03 38.50
CA GLU A 31 11.77 -12.97 39.81
C GLU A 31 10.88 -14.19 40.03
N LYS A 32 10.36 -14.34 41.25
CA LYS A 32 9.38 -15.38 41.58
C LYS A 32 7.97 -14.79 41.58
N ALA A 33 7.03 -15.49 40.94
CA ALA A 33 5.63 -15.07 40.93
C ALA A 33 5.05 -14.99 42.36
N ALA A 34 4.31 -13.92 42.66
CA ALA A 34 3.59 -13.78 43.92
C ALA A 34 2.45 -14.83 44.03
N GLY A 35 2.38 -15.52 45.18
CA GLY A 35 1.36 -16.53 45.48
C GLY A 35 1.83 -17.97 45.27
N GLY A 36 2.27 -18.62 46.36
CA GLY A 36 2.26 -20.07 46.66
C GLY A 36 3.03 -21.06 45.76
N GLY A 37 3.30 -20.75 44.50
CA GLY A 37 3.81 -21.72 43.52
C GLY A 37 5.23 -21.47 43.00
N GLY A 38 5.86 -20.33 43.32
CA GLY A 38 7.28 -20.09 43.03
C GLY A 38 7.69 -20.23 41.55
N ALA A 39 6.77 -20.05 40.60
CA ALA A 39 7.08 -20.07 39.18
C ALA A 39 8.09 -18.97 38.82
N ASP A 40 9.05 -19.30 37.96
CA ASP A 40 9.99 -18.31 37.45
C ASP A 40 9.28 -17.33 36.53
N VAL A 41 9.67 -16.06 36.64
CA VAL A 41 9.14 -14.97 35.85
C VAL A 41 10.32 -14.28 35.19
N LEU A 42 10.29 -14.19 33.87
CA LEU A 42 11.23 -13.37 33.10
C LEU A 42 10.71 -11.93 33.06
N VAL A 43 11.56 -10.98 33.42
CA VAL A 43 11.21 -9.57 33.53
C VAL A 43 11.95 -8.75 32.48
N PHE A 44 11.19 -7.99 31.71
CA PHE A 44 11.66 -7.02 30.72
C PHE A 44 11.45 -5.61 31.28
N PRO A 45 12.50 -4.94 31.79
CA PRO A 45 12.37 -3.56 32.27
C PRO A 45 12.27 -2.58 31.10
N PHE A 46 11.28 -1.71 31.15
CA PHE A 46 11.09 -0.61 30.22
C PHE A 46 11.77 0.62 30.80
N LYS A 47 12.74 1.17 30.06
CA LYS A 47 13.53 2.33 30.48
C LYS A 47 13.18 3.55 29.64
N ARG A 48 13.14 4.70 30.30
CA ARG A 48 13.04 6.03 29.68
C ARG A 48 13.99 6.98 30.40
N ASP A 49 14.87 7.60 29.65
CA ASP A 49 15.92 8.49 30.16
C ASP A 49 16.77 7.80 31.24
N GLY A 50 17.13 6.53 31.00
CA GLY A 50 17.91 5.69 31.90
C GLY A 50 17.16 5.17 33.13
N LYS A 51 15.90 5.56 33.33
CA LYS A 51 15.09 5.17 34.50
C LYS A 51 14.08 4.10 34.12
N VAL A 52 13.96 3.07 34.96
CA VAL A 52 12.93 2.04 34.77
C VAL A 52 11.57 2.64 35.11
N VAL A 53 10.64 2.58 34.16
CA VAL A 53 9.28 3.15 34.30
C VAL A 53 8.19 2.09 34.34
N ASN A 54 8.47 0.88 33.88
CA ASN A 54 7.53 -0.25 33.86
C ASN A 54 8.31 -1.57 33.75
N HIS A 55 7.68 -2.68 34.11
CA HIS A 55 8.18 -4.03 33.91
C HIS A 55 7.12 -4.87 33.23
N LYS A 56 7.45 -5.42 32.06
CA LYS A 56 6.64 -6.49 31.47
C LYS A 56 7.18 -7.82 31.94
N ARG A 57 6.30 -8.65 32.44
CA ARG A 57 6.62 -9.93 33.05
C ARG A 57 6.04 -11.04 32.20
N ARG A 58 6.83 -12.09 31.99
CA ARG A 58 6.41 -13.33 31.37
C ARG A 58 6.57 -14.46 32.39
N ARG A 59 5.48 -15.15 32.70
CA ARG A 59 5.53 -16.38 33.50
C ARG A 59 6.26 -17.47 32.69
N LEU A 60 7.04 -18.29 33.37
CA LEU A 60 7.70 -19.48 32.83
C LEU A 60 7.29 -20.72 33.64
N PRO A 61 7.21 -21.90 33.01
CA PRO A 61 7.33 -22.16 31.57
C PRO A 61 6.02 -21.88 30.79
N LYS A 62 4.92 -21.59 31.49
CA LYS A 62 3.62 -21.31 30.88
C LYS A 62 3.47 -19.84 30.51
N ASP A 63 2.91 -19.58 29.35
CA ASP A 63 2.62 -18.24 28.90
C ASP A 63 1.63 -17.51 29.80
N GLY A 64 1.98 -16.27 30.11
CA GLY A 64 1.20 -15.36 30.94
C GLY A 64 1.96 -14.05 31.07
N PHE A 65 1.34 -12.95 30.65
CA PHE A 65 1.96 -11.64 30.60
C PHE A 65 1.22 -10.65 31.47
N TRP A 66 1.97 -9.83 32.21
CA TRP A 66 1.42 -8.69 32.93
C TRP A 66 2.45 -7.58 33.07
N GLN A 67 1.96 -6.39 33.38
CA GLN A 67 2.78 -5.20 33.59
C GLN A 67 2.52 -4.60 34.98
N ASP A 68 3.34 -3.63 35.39
CA ASP A 68 3.12 -2.89 36.62
C ASP A 68 1.79 -2.13 36.57
N LYS A 69 0.98 -2.26 37.64
CA LYS A 69 -0.33 -1.61 37.70
C LYS A 69 -0.16 -0.09 37.71
N GLY A 70 -0.78 0.59 36.74
CA GLY A 70 -0.74 2.05 36.62
C GLY A 70 0.58 2.61 36.10
N ALA A 71 1.50 1.76 35.65
CA ALA A 71 2.75 2.22 35.06
C ALA A 71 2.50 2.88 33.67
N PRO A 72 3.32 3.88 33.31
CA PRO A 72 3.24 4.52 32.00
C PRO A 72 3.59 3.51 30.89
N LYS A 73 2.93 3.68 29.74
CA LYS A 73 3.30 2.95 28.52
C LYS A 73 4.54 3.59 27.91
N ALA A 74 5.49 2.74 27.58
CA ALA A 74 6.75 3.11 26.95
C ALA A 74 7.12 2.04 25.92
N LEU A 75 7.99 2.39 24.98
CA LEU A 75 8.64 1.38 24.15
C LEU A 75 9.67 0.61 24.97
N TRP A 76 9.86 -0.68 24.69
CA TRP A 76 11.02 -1.37 25.21
C TRP A 76 12.25 -0.93 24.42
N ASN A 77 13.41 -0.79 25.08
CA ASN A 77 14.63 -0.19 24.52
C ASN A 77 14.46 1.27 24.01
N GLU A 78 13.51 2.05 24.55
CA GLU A 78 13.21 3.43 24.08
C GLU A 78 14.43 4.37 24.06
N ASP A 79 15.38 4.18 24.97
CA ASP A 79 16.57 5.02 25.09
C ASP A 79 17.49 4.93 23.86
N CYS A 80 17.43 3.85 23.07
CA CYS A 80 18.17 3.77 21.81
C CYS A 80 17.73 4.83 20.79
N LEU A 81 16.53 5.42 20.95
CA LEU A 81 16.04 6.50 20.08
C LEU A 81 16.71 7.86 20.38
N ARG A 82 17.33 7.99 21.57
CA ARG A 82 18.06 9.18 22.03
C ARG A 82 19.55 9.10 21.77
N ASP A 83 20.06 7.93 21.39
CA ASP A 83 21.45 7.74 21.00
C ASP A 83 21.66 8.19 19.55
N ASP A 84 22.25 9.36 19.38
CA ASP A 84 22.52 9.93 18.06
C ASP A 84 23.54 9.12 17.25
N SER A 85 24.38 8.29 17.90
CA SER A 85 25.33 7.40 17.20
C SER A 85 24.62 6.33 16.37
N LEU A 86 23.37 6.01 16.71
CA LEU A 86 22.54 5.03 16.02
C LEU A 86 21.74 5.62 14.86
N LEU A 87 21.78 6.93 14.59
CA LEU A 87 20.96 7.57 13.55
C LEU A 87 21.19 7.00 12.14
N SER A 88 22.37 6.44 11.88
CA SER A 88 22.71 5.76 10.62
C SER A 88 21.98 4.43 10.44
N GLN A 89 21.54 3.79 11.53
CA GLN A 89 20.74 2.57 11.48
C GLN A 89 19.27 2.90 11.22
N THR A 90 18.63 2.08 10.39
CA THR A 90 17.17 2.15 10.20
C THR A 90 16.49 1.73 11.50
N LEU A 91 15.50 2.51 11.94
CA LEU A 91 14.72 2.17 13.13
C LEU A 91 13.84 0.94 12.84
N ILE A 92 13.89 -0.04 13.73
CA ILE A 92 13.01 -1.22 13.71
C ILE A 92 12.05 -1.15 14.90
N ILE A 93 10.77 -1.36 14.66
CA ILE A 93 9.72 -1.47 15.68
C ILE A 93 9.14 -2.88 15.59
N THR A 94 9.32 -3.67 16.64
CA THR A 94 8.82 -5.06 16.72
C THR A 94 7.52 -5.13 17.54
N GLU A 95 6.78 -6.23 17.37
CA GLU A 95 5.61 -6.52 18.20
C GLU A 95 6.00 -6.91 19.64
N GLY A 96 6.99 -7.79 19.79
CA GLY A 96 7.44 -8.32 21.08
C GLY A 96 8.90 -8.01 21.41
N GLU A 97 9.25 -8.19 22.70
CA GLU A 97 10.60 -7.96 23.20
C GLU A 97 11.60 -9.01 22.72
N LEU A 98 11.14 -10.25 22.46
CA LEU A 98 11.99 -11.33 21.95
C LEU A 98 12.44 -11.06 20.51
N ASP A 99 11.55 -10.52 19.68
CA ASP A 99 11.89 -10.06 18.31
C ASP A 99 12.87 -8.90 18.34
N ALA A 100 12.70 -7.97 19.29
CA ALA A 100 13.64 -6.87 19.47
C ALA A 100 15.03 -7.39 19.86
N LEU A 101 15.10 -8.35 20.78
CA LEU A 101 16.36 -9.03 21.13
C LEU A 101 16.98 -9.73 19.91
N ALA A 102 16.19 -10.42 19.10
CA ALA A 102 16.66 -11.09 17.89
C ALA A 102 17.28 -10.09 16.89
N ALA A 103 16.65 -8.94 16.68
CA ALA A 103 17.18 -7.87 15.84
C ALA A 103 18.46 -7.25 16.40
N ILE A 104 18.49 -6.93 17.70
CA ILE A 104 19.65 -6.33 18.38
C ILE A 104 20.85 -7.27 18.32
N GLN A 105 20.65 -8.56 18.63
CA GLN A 105 21.67 -9.60 18.52
C GLN A 105 22.25 -9.73 17.10
N SER A 106 21.43 -9.40 16.10
CA SER A 106 21.80 -9.45 14.68
C SER A 106 22.43 -8.14 14.18
N GLY A 107 22.77 -7.22 15.07
CA GLY A 107 23.48 -5.97 14.78
C GLY A 107 22.58 -4.74 14.57
N PHE A 108 21.28 -4.86 14.79
CA PHE A 108 20.32 -3.76 14.65
C PHE A 108 19.98 -3.17 16.02
N SER A 109 20.96 -2.50 16.64
CA SER A 109 20.83 -1.91 17.99
C SER A 109 19.73 -0.86 18.09
N ARG A 110 19.39 -0.19 16.97
CA ARG A 110 18.28 0.77 16.90
C ARG A 110 16.92 0.07 16.72
N THR A 111 16.59 -0.83 17.64
CA THR A 111 15.34 -1.59 17.64
C THR A 111 14.58 -1.39 18.94
N VAL A 112 13.26 -1.23 18.84
CA VAL A 112 12.33 -1.09 19.97
C VAL A 112 11.16 -2.07 19.83
N SER A 113 10.50 -2.43 20.92
CA SER A 113 9.22 -3.16 20.86
C SER A 113 8.06 -2.35 21.45
N VAL A 114 6.86 -2.58 20.93
CA VAL A 114 5.64 -1.98 21.50
C VAL A 114 5.25 -2.62 22.84
N PRO A 115 4.69 -1.87 23.80
CA PRO A 115 4.43 -2.39 25.15
C PRO A 115 3.36 -3.49 25.21
N ASP A 116 2.28 -3.34 24.43
CA ASP A 116 1.05 -4.14 24.55
C ASP A 116 0.77 -5.05 23.34
N GLY A 117 1.81 -5.40 22.58
CA GLY A 117 1.71 -6.22 21.37
C GLY A 117 0.70 -5.69 20.35
N ALA A 118 0.23 -6.56 19.46
CA ALA A 118 -0.72 -6.19 18.43
C ALA A 118 -2.17 -5.96 18.92
N PRO A 119 -2.93 -5.06 18.27
CA PRO A 119 -4.37 -4.91 18.52
C PRO A 119 -5.15 -6.07 17.88
N PRO A 120 -6.41 -6.30 18.29
CA PRO A 120 -7.28 -7.20 17.54
C PRO A 120 -7.48 -6.69 16.10
N PRO A 121 -7.79 -7.59 15.15
CA PRO A 121 -7.97 -7.23 13.76
C PRO A 121 -9.19 -6.31 13.62
N GLY A 122 -9.12 -5.38 12.69
CA GLY A 122 -10.19 -4.44 12.41
C GLY A 122 -9.68 -3.23 11.64
N GLU A 123 -10.53 -2.68 10.78
CA GLU A 123 -10.22 -1.45 10.07
C GLU A 123 -10.36 -0.27 11.04
N ARG A 124 -9.29 0.54 11.13
CA ARG A 124 -9.23 1.77 11.94
C ARG A 124 -8.67 2.88 11.08
N LYS A 125 -9.22 4.08 11.20
CA LYS A 125 -8.72 5.28 10.55
C LYS A 125 -7.80 6.04 11.51
N ALA A 126 -7.11 7.07 11.00
CA ALA A 126 -6.16 7.83 11.80
C ALA A 126 -6.82 8.48 13.02
N GLU A 127 -8.08 8.92 12.86
CA GLU A 127 -8.89 9.56 13.89
C GLU A 127 -9.26 8.58 15.02
N ASP A 128 -9.50 7.31 14.70
CA ASP A 128 -9.84 6.26 15.69
C ASP A 128 -8.66 5.91 16.60
N LEU A 129 -7.44 6.19 16.12
CA LEU A 129 -6.19 5.88 16.81
C LEU A 129 -5.70 7.06 17.66
N GLU A 130 -6.21 8.27 17.42
CA GLU A 130 -5.83 9.46 18.18
C GLU A 130 -6.33 9.36 19.63
N GLY A 131 -5.41 9.46 20.59
CA GLY A 131 -5.74 9.34 22.02
C GLY A 131 -6.10 7.92 22.48
N ALA A 132 -6.06 6.91 21.60
CA ALA A 132 -6.36 5.53 21.96
C ALA A 132 -5.38 5.02 23.04
N PRO A 133 -5.87 4.40 24.13
CA PRO A 133 -5.02 3.96 25.25
C PRO A 133 -3.88 3.02 24.84
N LYS A 134 -4.04 2.24 23.76
CA LYS A 134 -2.99 1.36 23.22
C LYS A 134 -1.77 2.12 22.70
N TYR A 135 -1.99 3.33 22.18
CA TYR A 135 -0.98 4.18 21.55
C TYR A 135 -0.54 5.37 22.42
N ALA A 136 -0.92 5.36 23.71
CA ALA A 136 -0.59 6.43 24.66
C ALA A 136 0.93 6.66 24.87
N TRP A 137 1.78 5.75 24.40
CA TRP A 137 3.24 5.90 24.41
C TRP A 137 3.76 6.80 23.27
N LEU A 138 3.05 6.89 22.13
CA LEU A 138 3.49 7.63 20.94
C LEU A 138 3.77 9.11 21.20
N PRO A 139 2.90 9.88 21.90
CA PRO A 139 3.16 11.30 22.14
C PRO A 139 4.50 11.57 22.83
N ALA A 140 4.92 10.69 23.74
CA ALA A 140 6.16 10.82 24.50
C ALA A 140 7.41 10.69 23.60
N VAL A 141 7.32 9.89 22.53
CA VAL A 141 8.43 9.60 21.61
C VAL A 141 8.27 10.24 20.24
N LYS A 142 7.19 10.98 19.98
CA LYS A 142 6.83 11.53 18.66
C LYS A 142 7.97 12.34 18.02
N LYS A 143 8.68 13.14 18.81
CA LYS A 143 9.86 13.91 18.34
C LYS A 143 11.04 13.02 17.95
N LEU A 144 11.25 11.93 18.68
CA LEU A 144 12.33 10.97 18.42
C LEU A 144 12.05 10.11 17.18
N LEU A 145 10.76 9.92 16.89
CA LEU A 145 10.28 9.23 15.69
C LEU A 145 10.08 10.18 14.50
N HIS A 146 10.42 11.48 14.60
CA HIS A 146 10.25 12.43 13.51
C HIS A 146 11.04 12.01 12.25
N SER A 147 10.61 12.46 11.06
CA SER A 147 11.25 12.10 9.78
C SER A 147 12.73 12.45 9.72
N ASP A 148 13.15 13.52 10.37
CA ASP A 148 14.55 13.96 10.37
C ASP A 148 15.49 13.00 11.13
N ARG A 149 14.93 12.24 12.08
CA ARG A 149 15.68 11.24 12.87
C ARG A 149 15.43 9.82 12.37
N ALA A 150 14.24 9.52 11.89
CA ALA A 150 13.83 8.20 11.43
C ALA A 150 13.18 8.30 10.03
N PRO A 151 13.95 8.60 8.97
CA PRO A 151 13.40 8.81 7.63
C PRO A 151 12.79 7.55 7.03
N ASN A 152 13.24 6.37 7.48
CA ASN A 152 12.66 5.07 7.17
C ASN A 152 12.48 4.30 8.48
N ILE A 153 11.38 3.56 8.60
CA ILE A 153 11.05 2.72 9.76
C ILE A 153 10.64 1.35 9.25
N ILE A 154 11.22 0.29 9.82
CA ILE A 154 10.78 -1.08 9.59
C ILE A 154 9.83 -1.46 10.72
N ILE A 155 8.61 -1.83 10.37
CA ILE A 155 7.64 -2.40 11.31
C ILE A 155 7.72 -3.92 11.14
N ALA A 156 8.36 -4.57 12.11
CA ALA A 156 8.53 -6.02 12.19
C ALA A 156 7.42 -6.61 13.07
N ALA A 157 6.20 -6.56 12.56
CA ALA A 157 5.04 -7.19 13.19
C ALA A 157 4.95 -8.67 12.83
N ASP A 158 4.22 -9.44 13.64
CA ASP A 158 3.98 -10.86 13.41
C ASP A 158 3.23 -11.12 12.10
N ASP A 159 3.50 -12.25 11.43
CA ASP A 159 2.77 -12.71 10.24
C ASP A 159 1.42 -13.35 10.59
N ASP A 160 0.58 -12.59 11.29
CA ASP A 160 -0.80 -12.97 11.61
C ASP A 160 -1.77 -11.77 11.51
N ALA A 161 -3.06 -12.03 11.72
CA ALA A 161 -4.09 -11.01 11.58
C ALA A 161 -3.94 -9.83 12.56
N ASN A 162 -3.40 -10.08 13.76
CA ASN A 162 -3.16 -9.03 14.75
C ASN A 162 -1.93 -8.22 14.34
N GLY A 163 -0.83 -8.89 13.95
CA GLY A 163 0.38 -8.24 13.47
C GLY A 163 0.12 -7.35 12.25
N GLY A 164 -0.72 -7.80 11.31
CA GLY A 164 -1.20 -6.97 10.20
C GLY A 164 -1.94 -5.71 10.64
N ALA A 165 -2.74 -5.81 11.71
CA ALA A 165 -3.45 -4.68 12.29
C ALA A 165 -2.51 -3.71 13.03
N LEU A 166 -1.47 -4.22 13.69
CA LEU A 166 -0.40 -3.39 14.28
C LEU A 166 0.37 -2.63 13.21
N LEU A 167 0.77 -3.32 12.13
CA LEU A 167 1.45 -2.74 10.98
C LEU A 167 0.63 -1.59 10.38
N HIS A 168 -0.67 -1.80 10.19
CA HIS A 168 -1.58 -0.79 9.66
C HIS A 168 -1.67 0.44 10.58
N ASP A 169 -1.93 0.24 11.87
CA ASP A 169 -2.11 1.33 12.82
C ASP A 169 -0.84 2.18 12.97
N LEU A 170 0.33 1.52 13.10
CA LEU A 170 1.61 2.21 13.19
C LEU A 170 1.94 2.95 11.88
N ALA A 171 1.60 2.39 10.71
CA ALA A 171 1.79 3.08 9.44
C ALA A 171 0.94 4.35 9.33
N LEU A 172 -0.30 4.36 9.83
CA LEU A 172 -1.12 5.56 9.88
C LEU A 172 -0.50 6.62 10.81
N GLN A 173 -0.07 6.21 12.00
CA GLN A 173 0.46 7.13 13.02
C GLN A 173 1.85 7.68 12.70
N LEU A 174 2.70 6.87 12.07
CA LEU A 174 4.09 7.22 11.76
C LEU A 174 4.27 7.80 10.35
N GLY A 175 3.24 7.77 9.52
CA GLY A 175 3.30 8.16 8.12
C GLY A 175 3.69 6.99 7.21
N ARG A 176 2.70 6.44 6.51
CA ARG A 176 2.81 5.24 5.66
C ARG A 176 3.96 5.26 4.64
N PRO A 177 4.31 6.38 3.97
CA PRO A 177 5.36 6.38 2.93
C PRO A 177 6.77 6.05 3.43
N ARG A 178 7.06 6.21 4.72
CA ARG A 178 8.36 5.91 5.32
C ARG A 178 8.41 4.55 6.03
N CYS A 179 7.28 3.87 6.10
CA CYS A 179 7.17 2.58 6.78
C CYS A 179 7.42 1.43 5.80
N LYS A 180 8.22 0.47 6.25
CA LYS A 180 8.48 -0.81 5.61
C LYS A 180 7.92 -1.94 6.45
N TYR A 181 7.63 -3.07 5.81
CA TYR A 181 7.23 -4.31 6.47
C TYR A 181 8.18 -5.44 6.09
N LEU A 182 8.24 -6.47 6.93
CA LEU A 182 9.05 -7.66 6.68
C LEU A 182 8.24 -8.72 5.94
N VAL A 183 8.95 -9.51 5.12
CA VAL A 183 8.42 -10.76 4.56
C VAL A 183 9.29 -11.86 5.11
N TYR A 184 8.74 -12.64 6.04
CA TYR A 184 9.49 -13.69 6.72
C TYR A 184 9.79 -14.87 5.78
N PRO A 185 10.97 -15.49 5.88
CA PRO A 185 11.39 -16.60 5.02
C PRO A 185 10.53 -17.85 5.24
N LYS A 186 10.72 -18.85 4.37
CA LYS A 186 10.15 -20.18 4.59
C LYS A 186 10.71 -20.77 5.88
N ALA A 187 9.95 -21.63 6.56
CA ALA A 187 10.47 -22.37 7.69
C ALA A 187 11.52 -23.40 7.24
N SER A 188 12.52 -23.66 8.08
CA SER A 188 13.52 -24.71 7.82
C SER A 188 12.88 -26.11 7.89
N ASP A 189 11.94 -26.29 8.81
CA ASP A 189 11.05 -27.45 8.92
C ASP A 189 9.57 -26.99 9.01
N PRO A 190 8.88 -26.86 7.86
CA PRO A 190 7.47 -26.48 7.84
C PRO A 190 6.53 -27.41 8.60
N ASN A 191 6.87 -28.71 8.71
CA ASN A 191 6.04 -29.68 9.41
C ASN A 191 6.12 -29.48 10.92
N ALA A 192 7.32 -29.24 11.45
CA ALA A 192 7.50 -28.95 12.88
C ALA A 192 6.81 -27.65 13.31
N ARG A 193 6.82 -26.62 12.45
CA ARG A 193 6.18 -25.33 12.71
C ARG A 193 4.67 -25.31 12.40
N GLY A 194 4.16 -26.28 11.62
CA GLY A 194 2.77 -26.32 11.17
C GLY A 194 2.40 -25.23 10.15
N ARG A 195 3.40 -24.61 9.51
CA ARG A 195 3.24 -23.54 8.52
C ARG A 195 4.46 -23.44 7.60
N ASP A 196 4.25 -22.93 6.38
CA ASP A 196 5.30 -22.83 5.35
C ASP A 196 6.33 -21.73 5.62
N ARG A 197 5.95 -20.68 6.35
CA ARG A 197 6.78 -19.50 6.65
C ARG A 197 6.90 -19.27 8.14
N LEU A 198 8.00 -18.64 8.52
CA LEU A 198 8.22 -18.19 9.90
C LEU A 198 7.31 -17.00 10.21
N LYS A 199 6.93 -16.87 11.48
CA LYS A 199 5.96 -15.86 11.91
C LYS A 199 6.59 -14.52 12.27
N ASP A 200 7.76 -14.56 12.90
CA ASP A 200 8.36 -13.39 13.56
C ASP A 200 9.89 -13.46 13.50
N LEU A 201 10.57 -12.43 14.02
CA LEU A 201 12.04 -12.38 13.97
C LEU A 201 12.68 -13.37 14.93
N ASN A 202 12.03 -13.71 16.04
CA ASN A 202 12.54 -14.71 16.97
C ASN A 202 12.59 -16.10 16.32
N GLU A 203 11.56 -16.48 15.56
CA GLU A 203 11.59 -17.74 14.81
C GLU A 203 12.64 -17.74 13.69
N VAL A 204 12.85 -16.60 13.02
CA VAL A 204 13.95 -16.47 12.04
C VAL A 204 15.31 -16.70 12.72
N LEU A 205 15.49 -16.19 13.93
CA LEU A 205 16.69 -16.42 14.72
C LEU A 205 16.87 -17.91 15.07
N GLU A 206 15.79 -18.58 15.49
CA GLU A 206 15.81 -20.02 15.81
C GLU A 206 16.21 -20.88 14.61
N ASP A 207 15.64 -20.61 13.43
CA ASP A 207 15.83 -21.45 12.24
C ASP A 207 17.10 -21.11 11.46
N TYR A 208 17.49 -19.83 11.39
CA TYR A 208 18.53 -19.33 10.49
C TYR A 208 19.61 -18.49 11.18
N GLY A 209 19.52 -18.31 12.50
CA GLY A 209 20.48 -17.53 13.28
C GLY A 209 20.53 -16.05 12.91
N PRO A 210 21.54 -15.31 13.42
CA PRO A 210 21.65 -13.86 13.20
C PRO A 210 21.78 -13.47 11.72
N VAL A 211 22.35 -14.35 10.89
CA VAL A 211 22.49 -14.10 9.44
C VAL A 211 21.12 -14.09 8.76
N GLY A 212 20.22 -15.02 9.11
CA GLY A 212 18.86 -15.04 8.57
C GLY A 212 18.03 -13.82 8.97
N VAL A 213 18.16 -13.38 10.22
CA VAL A 213 17.51 -12.16 10.72
C VAL A 213 17.98 -10.94 9.93
N LYS A 214 19.30 -10.82 9.72
CA LYS A 214 19.88 -9.74 8.93
C LYS A 214 19.35 -9.73 7.49
N GLN A 215 19.35 -10.86 6.81
CA GLN A 215 18.81 -10.97 5.44
C GLN A 215 17.32 -10.61 5.38
N THR A 216 16.54 -11.00 6.39
CA THR A 216 15.11 -10.69 6.48
C THR A 216 14.88 -9.17 6.62
N ILE A 217 15.64 -8.51 7.49
CA ILE A 217 15.56 -7.06 7.72
C ILE A 217 16.04 -6.27 6.48
N GLU A 218 17.13 -6.69 5.83
CA GLU A 218 17.63 -6.07 4.60
C GLU A 218 16.64 -6.21 3.43
N GLY A 219 15.84 -7.28 3.43
CA GLY A 219 14.75 -7.53 2.47
C GLY A 219 13.45 -6.77 2.72
N ALA A 220 13.40 -5.87 3.73
CA ALA A 220 12.19 -5.12 4.08
C ALA A 220 11.63 -4.30 2.91
N ARG A 221 10.31 -4.36 2.73
CA ARG A 221 9.60 -3.73 1.59
C ARG A 221 8.82 -2.52 2.06
N PHE A 222 8.81 -1.45 1.27
CA PHE A 222 7.95 -0.30 1.56
C PHE A 222 6.47 -0.68 1.53
N LEU A 223 5.69 -0.13 2.46
CA LEU A 223 4.25 -0.19 2.38
C LEU A 223 3.79 0.53 1.12
N LYS A 224 3.01 -0.15 0.27
CA LYS A 224 2.45 0.45 -0.93
C LYS A 224 1.60 1.66 -0.53
N VAL A 225 1.89 2.79 -1.15
CA VAL A 225 1.07 3.99 -1.13
C VAL A 225 0.28 3.97 -2.42
N ASP A 226 -1.05 4.02 -2.32
CA ASP A 226 -1.92 3.98 -3.50
C ASP A 226 -1.53 5.07 -4.50
N GLY A 227 -1.49 4.71 -5.78
CA GLY A 227 -1.11 5.61 -6.87
C GLY A 227 0.40 5.84 -7.06
N LYS A 228 1.28 5.20 -6.28
CA LYS A 228 2.74 5.24 -6.50
C LYS A 228 3.30 3.86 -6.81
N PHE A 229 3.83 3.72 -8.02
CA PHE A 229 4.48 2.51 -8.49
C PHE A 229 5.84 2.85 -9.08
N ARG A 230 6.81 1.95 -8.94
CA ARG A 230 8.01 1.97 -9.78
C ARG A 230 7.65 1.49 -11.17
N MET A 231 8.39 1.94 -12.19
CA MET A 231 8.13 1.51 -13.57
C MET A 231 8.18 -0.03 -13.70
N SER A 232 9.11 -0.69 -13.02
CA SER A 232 9.23 -2.16 -12.99
C SER A 232 8.07 -2.90 -12.31
N GLU A 233 7.22 -2.18 -11.56
CA GLU A 233 6.06 -2.73 -10.86
C GLU A 233 4.77 -2.56 -11.67
N LEU A 234 4.79 -1.69 -12.68
CA LEU A 234 3.66 -1.49 -13.57
C LEU A 234 3.65 -2.62 -14.60
N PRO A 235 2.51 -3.29 -14.82
CA PRO A 235 2.40 -4.22 -15.93
C PRO A 235 2.52 -3.45 -17.25
N GLU A 236 3.12 -4.09 -18.25
CA GLU A 236 3.13 -3.55 -19.61
C GLU A 236 1.67 -3.37 -20.08
N PRO A 237 1.26 -2.14 -20.45
CA PRO A 237 -0.11 -1.91 -20.88
C PRO A 237 -0.36 -2.64 -22.22
N PRO A 238 -1.60 -3.09 -22.48
CA PRO A 238 -1.93 -3.63 -23.79
C PRO A 238 -1.70 -2.56 -24.86
N LEU A 239 -1.14 -2.97 -26.00
CA LEU A 239 -0.99 -2.09 -27.15
C LEU A 239 -2.37 -1.60 -27.60
N LYS A 240 -2.57 -0.28 -27.56
CA LYS A 240 -3.81 0.32 -28.04
C LYS A 240 -3.83 0.30 -29.57
N PRO A 241 -4.98 0.00 -30.21
CA PRO A 241 -5.10 0.12 -31.65
C PRO A 241 -4.87 1.57 -32.07
N VAL A 242 -4.23 1.73 -33.23
CA VAL A 242 -3.97 3.04 -33.85
C VAL A 242 -4.71 3.08 -35.17
N TRP A 243 -5.54 4.11 -35.36
CA TRP A 243 -6.32 4.32 -36.57
C TRP A 243 -5.66 5.39 -37.42
N GLN A 244 -5.21 4.99 -38.60
CA GLN A 244 -4.61 5.87 -39.59
C GLN A 244 -5.68 6.58 -40.40
N ILE A 245 -5.53 7.89 -40.55
CA ILE A 245 -6.40 8.77 -41.34
C ILE A 245 -6.24 8.44 -42.83
N ASP A 246 -7.31 8.62 -43.57
CA ASP A 246 -7.35 8.38 -45.02
C ASP A 246 -6.25 9.15 -45.77
N GLU A 247 -5.70 8.52 -46.81
CA GLU A 247 -4.64 9.10 -47.66
C GLU A 247 -5.14 10.32 -48.46
N ALA A 248 -6.45 10.52 -48.56
CA ALA A 248 -7.06 11.75 -49.06
C ALA A 248 -6.59 13.01 -48.30
N PHE A 249 -6.06 12.86 -47.07
CA PHE A 249 -5.40 13.91 -46.31
C PHE A 249 -3.92 13.55 -46.05
N PRO A 250 -3.03 13.66 -47.05
CA PRO A 250 -1.67 13.10 -46.95
C PRO A 250 -0.87 13.71 -45.80
N LEU A 251 -0.90 15.03 -45.66
CA LEU A 251 -0.22 15.74 -44.56
C LEU A 251 -0.76 15.33 -43.18
N LEU A 252 -2.06 15.05 -43.08
CA LEU A 252 -2.68 14.66 -41.81
C LEU A 252 -2.42 13.18 -41.50
N SER A 253 -2.44 12.30 -42.50
CA SER A 253 -2.16 10.87 -42.36
C SER A 253 -0.71 10.59 -41.95
N GLU A 254 0.23 11.40 -42.45
CA GLU A 254 1.65 11.31 -42.10
C GLU A 254 1.91 11.77 -40.65
N ASN A 255 1.27 12.86 -40.23
CA ASN A 255 1.60 13.54 -38.97
C ASN A 255 0.63 13.23 -37.82
N MET A 256 -0.52 12.61 -38.07
CA MET A 256 -1.55 12.39 -37.07
C MET A 256 -2.22 11.02 -37.22
N ARG A 257 -2.41 10.35 -36.08
CA ARG A 257 -3.16 9.11 -35.97
C ARG A 257 -4.04 9.17 -34.73
N PHE A 258 -5.13 8.42 -34.73
CA PHE A 258 -6.02 8.33 -33.58
C PHE A 258 -5.78 7.05 -32.79
N ARG A 259 -5.99 7.08 -31.48
CA ARG A 259 -6.04 5.89 -30.63
C ARG A 259 -7.05 6.09 -29.49
N PRO A 260 -7.60 5.02 -28.91
CA PRO A 260 -8.51 5.12 -27.79
C PRO A 260 -7.93 5.86 -26.56
N GLY A 261 -8.73 6.76 -26.00
CA GLY A 261 -8.39 7.53 -24.79
C GLY A 261 -7.70 8.86 -25.04
N ASP A 262 -7.41 9.22 -26.30
CA ASP A 262 -6.95 10.56 -26.64
C ASP A 262 -8.14 11.51 -26.84
N VAL A 263 -7.95 12.79 -26.52
CA VAL A 263 -8.91 13.86 -26.79
C VAL A 263 -8.40 14.68 -27.96
N SER A 264 -9.20 14.78 -29.03
CA SER A 264 -8.88 15.55 -30.23
C SER A 264 -9.78 16.76 -30.35
N VAL A 265 -9.21 17.94 -30.57
CA VAL A 265 -9.94 19.20 -30.67
C VAL A 265 -9.84 19.76 -32.09
N CYS A 266 -10.99 19.91 -32.76
CA CYS A 266 -11.07 20.53 -34.09
C CYS A 266 -11.63 21.96 -33.97
N THR A 267 -10.81 22.96 -34.29
CA THR A 267 -11.17 24.38 -34.23
C THR A 267 -10.87 25.11 -35.54
N GLY A 268 -11.46 26.28 -35.73
CA GLY A 268 -11.37 27.06 -36.96
C GLY A 268 -12.51 28.08 -37.09
N ILE A 269 -12.44 28.90 -38.14
CA ILE A 269 -13.39 30.00 -38.40
C ILE A 269 -14.84 29.47 -38.44
N PRO A 270 -15.83 30.17 -37.87
CA PRO A 270 -17.25 29.82 -38.00
C PRO A 270 -17.65 29.61 -39.46
N SER A 271 -18.44 28.58 -39.74
CA SER A 271 -18.92 28.23 -41.09
C SER A 271 -17.85 27.88 -42.14
N TYR A 272 -16.61 27.62 -41.75
CA TYR A 272 -15.52 27.19 -42.66
C TYR A 272 -15.41 25.66 -42.82
N GLY A 273 -16.50 24.91 -42.62
CA GLY A 273 -16.52 23.47 -42.93
C GLY A 273 -15.90 22.54 -41.88
N LYS A 274 -15.79 22.97 -40.61
CA LYS A 274 -15.32 22.11 -39.50
C LYS A 274 -16.09 20.79 -39.41
N THR A 275 -17.42 20.86 -39.42
CA THR A 275 -18.30 19.67 -39.39
C THR A 275 -18.07 18.77 -40.61
N THR A 276 -17.82 19.37 -41.78
CA THR A 276 -17.49 18.64 -43.00
C THR A 276 -16.16 17.90 -42.86
N LEU A 277 -15.13 18.56 -42.31
CA LEU A 277 -13.82 17.96 -42.06
C LEU A 277 -13.91 16.81 -41.06
N VAL A 278 -14.65 16.98 -39.96
CA VAL A 278 -14.87 15.91 -38.97
C VAL A 278 -15.51 14.70 -39.64
N ASN A 279 -16.55 14.88 -40.45
CA ASN A 279 -17.17 13.79 -41.20
C ASN A 279 -16.20 13.14 -42.21
N ALA A 280 -15.43 13.95 -42.93
CA ALA A 280 -14.45 13.47 -43.92
C ALA A 280 -13.35 12.59 -43.30
N ILE A 281 -12.99 12.85 -42.04
CA ILE A 281 -12.02 12.05 -41.30
C ILE A 281 -12.68 10.79 -40.74
N TRP A 282 -13.82 10.93 -40.06
CA TRP A 282 -14.37 9.84 -39.25
C TRP A 282 -15.16 8.80 -40.06
N ASN A 283 -15.81 9.16 -41.15
CA ASN A 283 -16.60 8.21 -41.94
C ASN A 283 -15.72 7.13 -42.63
N PRO A 284 -14.59 7.47 -43.28
CA PRO A 284 -13.65 6.47 -43.78
C PRO A 284 -13.07 5.58 -42.68
N LEU A 285 -12.78 6.15 -41.50
CA LEU A 285 -12.30 5.37 -40.36
C LEU A 285 -13.33 4.35 -39.87
N THR A 286 -14.61 4.75 -39.82
CA THR A 286 -15.72 3.85 -39.50
C THR A 286 -15.81 2.68 -40.47
N ILE A 287 -15.68 2.96 -41.78
CA ILE A 287 -15.72 1.92 -42.82
C ILE A 287 -14.50 1.00 -42.70
N ARG A 288 -13.30 1.56 -42.55
CA ARG A 288 -12.03 0.82 -42.55
C ARG A 288 -11.80 -0.01 -41.29
N TYR A 289 -12.16 0.52 -40.13
CA TYR A 289 -11.87 -0.10 -38.83
C TYR A 289 -13.13 -0.60 -38.11
N GLY A 290 -14.31 -0.49 -38.74
CA GLY A 290 -15.58 -0.94 -38.15
C GLY A 290 -15.98 -0.18 -36.89
N LEU A 291 -15.59 1.09 -36.77
CA LEU A 291 -15.82 1.89 -35.56
C LEU A 291 -17.31 2.14 -35.33
N LYS A 292 -17.67 2.41 -34.08
CA LYS A 292 -18.97 2.97 -33.72
C LYS A 292 -18.79 4.37 -33.18
N ILE A 293 -19.53 5.32 -33.73
CA ILE A 293 -19.41 6.74 -33.41
C ILE A 293 -20.69 7.20 -32.74
N VAL A 294 -20.52 7.91 -31.62
CA VAL A 294 -21.62 8.64 -30.98
C VAL A 294 -21.51 10.11 -31.36
N TRP A 295 -22.57 10.66 -31.96
CA TRP A 295 -22.69 12.06 -32.31
C TRP A 295 -23.53 12.80 -31.27
N ALA A 296 -22.95 13.83 -30.67
CA ALA A 296 -23.68 14.84 -29.89
C ALA A 296 -23.60 16.17 -30.66
N SER A 297 -24.48 16.34 -31.65
CA SER A 297 -24.55 17.57 -32.44
C SER A 297 -25.65 18.47 -31.89
N PHE A 298 -25.26 19.63 -31.34
CA PHE A 298 -26.20 20.60 -30.77
C PHE A 298 -26.64 21.67 -31.78
N GLU A 299 -25.99 21.75 -32.94
CA GLU A 299 -26.28 22.75 -34.00
C GLU A 299 -27.01 22.16 -35.20
N GLN A 300 -26.86 20.85 -35.47
CA GLN A 300 -27.40 20.21 -36.66
C GLN A 300 -28.50 19.21 -36.30
N GLU A 301 -29.67 19.33 -36.92
CA GLU A 301 -30.76 18.37 -36.75
C GLU A 301 -30.32 16.96 -37.18
N THR A 302 -30.62 15.96 -36.35
CA THR A 302 -30.26 14.56 -36.63
C THR A 302 -30.91 14.07 -37.93
N LYS A 303 -32.19 14.41 -38.12
CA LYS A 303 -32.92 14.25 -39.38
C LYS A 303 -33.57 15.59 -39.74
N PRO A 304 -33.51 16.02 -41.00
CA PRO A 304 -32.92 15.31 -42.15
C PRO A 304 -31.40 15.52 -42.32
N ASP A 305 -30.82 16.54 -41.68
CA ASP A 305 -29.55 17.09 -42.13
C ASP A 305 -28.33 16.20 -41.86
N HIS A 306 -28.18 15.69 -40.62
CA HIS A 306 -27.04 14.83 -40.30
C HIS A 306 -27.13 13.50 -41.06
N GLN A 307 -28.31 12.88 -41.10
CA GLN A 307 -28.56 11.67 -41.87
C GLN A 307 -28.22 11.86 -43.36
N ARG A 308 -28.64 12.96 -43.98
CA ARG A 308 -28.32 13.28 -45.38
C ARG A 308 -26.81 13.38 -45.59
N ASN A 309 -26.08 14.04 -44.69
CA ASN A 309 -24.63 14.15 -44.79
C ASN A 309 -23.94 12.79 -44.72
N LEU A 310 -24.34 11.91 -43.81
CA LEU A 310 -23.76 10.57 -43.68
C LEU A 310 -24.07 9.70 -44.91
N ARG A 311 -25.29 9.79 -45.45
CA ARG A 311 -25.64 9.13 -46.72
C ARG A 311 -24.76 9.61 -47.88
N ASN A 312 -24.56 10.93 -48.00
CA ASN A 312 -23.71 11.50 -49.04
C ASN A 312 -22.28 10.97 -48.95
N TRP A 313 -21.74 10.88 -47.74
CA TRP A 313 -20.41 10.35 -47.51
C TRP A 313 -20.30 8.87 -47.84
N TYR A 314 -21.28 8.06 -47.42
CA TYR A 314 -21.30 6.63 -47.69
C TYR A 314 -21.44 6.32 -49.18
N LEU A 315 -22.35 7.01 -49.87
CA LEU A 315 -22.63 6.80 -51.28
C LEU A 315 -21.65 7.51 -52.22
N GLN A 316 -20.78 8.39 -51.69
CA GLN A 316 -19.87 9.25 -52.45
C GLN A 316 -20.55 10.06 -53.57
N THR A 317 -21.83 10.41 -53.36
CA THR A 317 -22.63 11.23 -54.27
C THR A 317 -23.56 12.13 -53.45
N ALA A 318 -23.99 13.25 -54.02
CA ALA A 318 -25.05 14.04 -53.43
C ALA A 318 -26.35 13.21 -53.39
N ASP A 319 -27.09 13.26 -52.27
CA ASP A 319 -28.36 12.56 -52.05
C ASP A 319 -29.38 13.02 -53.09
N LEU A 320 -29.42 12.28 -54.20
CA LEU A 320 -30.53 12.31 -55.13
C LEU A 320 -31.59 11.42 -54.49
N LEU A 321 -32.79 11.98 -54.27
CA LEU A 321 -33.92 11.36 -53.56
C LEU A 321 -34.26 9.91 -53.97
N MET A 322 -33.72 9.41 -55.10
CA MET A 322 -33.87 8.06 -55.65
C MET A 322 -32.53 7.35 -55.94
N HIS A 323 -31.58 7.33 -54.99
CA HIS A 323 -30.36 6.52 -55.12
C HIS A 323 -30.60 5.05 -54.73
N PRO A 324 -30.24 4.05 -55.57
CA PRO A 324 -30.48 2.63 -55.27
C PRO A 324 -29.78 2.13 -54.00
N GLY A 325 -28.64 2.73 -53.63
CA GLY A 325 -27.88 2.41 -52.41
C GLY A 325 -28.41 3.01 -51.09
N LYS A 326 -29.52 3.76 -51.12
CA LYS A 326 -30.00 4.49 -49.93
C LYS A 326 -30.30 3.58 -48.73
N ALA A 327 -30.93 2.43 -48.98
CA ALA A 327 -31.26 1.48 -47.91
C ALA A 327 -30.01 0.88 -47.25
N GLU A 328 -28.95 0.66 -48.03
CA GLU A 328 -27.66 0.18 -47.51
C GLU A 328 -26.97 1.26 -46.68
N ALA A 329 -26.98 2.51 -47.15
CA ALA A 329 -26.45 3.64 -46.39
C ALA A 329 -27.17 3.83 -45.05
N ASP A 330 -28.50 3.70 -45.03
CA ASP A 330 -29.28 3.75 -43.79
C ASP A 330 -28.94 2.60 -42.83
N ALA A 331 -28.78 1.39 -43.35
CA ALA A 331 -28.36 0.24 -42.55
C ALA A 331 -26.93 0.41 -41.98
N TRP A 332 -26.03 1.05 -42.73
CA TRP A 332 -24.70 1.41 -42.24
C TRP A 332 -24.76 2.47 -41.15
N ILE A 333 -25.58 3.52 -41.33
CA ILE A 333 -25.82 4.56 -40.31
C ILE A 333 -26.32 3.91 -39.02
N ASP A 334 -27.37 3.09 -39.07
CA ASP A 334 -27.94 2.45 -37.88
C ASP A 334 -26.95 1.51 -37.18
N ARG A 335 -26.03 0.88 -37.93
CA ARG A 335 -25.03 -0.04 -37.37
C ARG A 335 -23.88 0.67 -36.68
N HIS A 336 -23.45 1.81 -37.21
CA HIS A 336 -22.18 2.45 -36.84
C HIS A 336 -22.34 3.82 -36.18
N HIS A 337 -23.48 4.49 -36.30
CA HIS A 337 -23.68 5.84 -35.80
C HIS A 337 -24.84 5.91 -34.82
N ILE A 338 -24.55 6.41 -33.62
CA ILE A 338 -25.51 6.62 -32.53
C ILE A 338 -25.63 8.12 -32.32
N PHE A 339 -26.83 8.63 -32.06
CA PHE A 339 -27.07 10.06 -31.90
C PHE A 339 -27.59 10.35 -30.49
N LEU A 340 -26.94 11.28 -29.80
CA LEU A 340 -27.42 11.83 -28.54
C LEU A 340 -28.26 13.06 -28.86
N LYS A 341 -29.58 12.95 -28.68
CA LYS A 341 -30.50 14.08 -28.70
C LYS A 341 -30.78 14.49 -27.24
N PRO A 342 -30.69 15.78 -26.88
CA PRO A 342 -31.19 16.24 -25.60
C PRO A 342 -32.68 15.89 -25.47
N SER A 343 -33.14 15.46 -24.29
CA SER A 343 -34.57 15.42 -23.99
C SER A 343 -35.13 16.84 -24.02
N GLU A 344 -36.25 17.05 -24.70
CA GLU A 344 -36.92 18.37 -24.75
C GLU A 344 -37.53 18.78 -23.38
N ASP A 345 -37.41 17.94 -22.34
CA ASP A 345 -38.04 18.09 -21.02
C ASP A 345 -37.05 18.22 -19.83
N GLU A 346 -35.85 18.76 -20.01
CA GLU A 346 -35.04 19.21 -18.86
C GLU A 346 -34.68 20.69 -19.01
N ASP A 347 -35.45 21.53 -18.33
CA ASP A 347 -35.11 22.92 -18.05
C ASP A 347 -33.65 22.98 -17.56
N ALA A 348 -32.86 23.85 -18.19
CA ALA A 348 -31.51 24.16 -17.76
C ALA A 348 -31.54 24.77 -16.36
N THR A 349 -31.47 23.93 -15.32
CA THR A 349 -31.23 24.38 -13.95
C THR A 349 -29.74 24.63 -13.79
N LEU A 350 -29.37 25.91 -13.91
CA LEU A 350 -28.10 26.44 -13.42
C LEU A 350 -28.18 26.53 -11.89
N ASP A 351 -28.18 25.40 -11.20
CA ASP A 351 -27.86 25.40 -9.77
C ASP A 351 -26.34 25.23 -9.61
N ARG A 352 -25.73 26.35 -9.18
CA ARG A 352 -24.30 26.52 -8.90
C ARG A 352 -23.89 25.92 -7.57
#